data_AF-K1ZJ05-F1
#
_entry.id   AF-K1ZJ05-F1
#
_cell.length_a   1.000
_cell.length_b   1.000
_cell.length_c   1.000
_cell.angle_alpha   90.00
_cell.angle_beta   90.00
_cell.angle_gamma   90.00
#
_symmetry.space_group_name_H-M   'P 1'
#
loop_
_entity.id
_entity.type
_entity.pdbx_description
1 polymer ?
#
loop_
_entity_poly.entity_id
_entity_poly.type
_entity_poly.pdbx_seq_one_letter_code
_entity_poly.pdbx_strand_id
1 'polypeptide(L)'
;MQVSSRQLNSVLEKQIFSVFYQTLSDLRTPEEIKTVLTDLLTETELTALAKRLAIATFLEKGRSYENIRDTLKVSSATIAS
;
A
#
# COMPACT_ATOMS: atom_id res chain seq x y z
N MET A 1 -7.03 -5.69 7.29
CA MET A 1 -7.35 -4.30 7.67
C MET A 1 -8.83 -4.26 7.97
N GLN A 2 -9.21 -4.05 9.22
CA GLN A 2 -10.60 -3.87 9.61
C GLN A 2 -10.90 -2.39 9.51
N VAL A 3 -11.67 -1.98 8.51
CA VAL A 3 -12.17 -0.60 8.41
C VAL A 3 -13.54 -0.57 9.07
N SER A 4 -13.81 0.45 9.88
CA SER A 4 -15.12 0.63 10.53
C SER A 4 -16.23 0.71 9.48
N SER A 5 -17.37 0.06 9.74
CA SER A 5 -18.56 0.12 8.88
C SER A 5 -19.32 1.45 8.95
N ARG A 6 -18.92 2.34 9.86
CA ARG A 6 -19.52 3.68 9.99
C ARG A 6 -19.00 4.57 8.87
N GLN A 7 -19.93 5.06 8.04
CA GLN A 7 -19.61 5.97 6.95
C GLN A 7 -19.15 7.31 7.48
N LEU A 8 -18.01 7.79 6.96
CA LEU A 8 -17.53 9.15 7.18
C LEU A 8 -18.38 10.12 6.36
N ASN A 9 -18.51 11.36 6.84
CA ASN A 9 -19.06 12.42 6.01
C ASN A 9 -18.15 12.61 4.78
N SER A 10 -18.73 12.59 3.57
CA SER A 10 -18.01 12.74 2.30
C SER A 10 -17.08 13.97 2.23
N VAL A 11 -17.41 15.07 2.92
CA VAL A 11 -16.54 16.26 3.00
C VAL A 11 -15.30 15.99 3.85
N LEU A 12 -15.50 15.35 5.00
CA LEU A 12 -14.42 15.01 5.93
C LEU A 12 -13.49 13.96 5.31
N GLU A 13 -14.06 12.95 4.64
CA GLU A 13 -13.28 11.92 3.94
C GLU A 13 -12.35 12.54 2.89
N LYS A 14 -12.87 13.44 2.04
CA LYS A 14 -12.06 14.17 1.05
C LYS A 14 -10.95 14.98 1.69
N GLN A 15 -11.22 15.65 2.80
CA GLN A 15 -10.20 16.42 3.53
C GLN A 15 -9.10 15.52 4.09
N ILE A 16 -9.47 14.39 4.71
CA ILE A 16 -8.51 13.42 5.26
C ILE A 16 -7.59 12.91 4.15
N PHE A 17 -8.15 12.46 3.03
CA PHE A 17 -7.35 11.96 1.91
C PHE A 17 -6.52 13.07 1.24
N SER A 18 -7.04 14.29 1.14
CA SER A 18 -6.29 15.43 0.62
C SER A 18 -5.04 15.72 1.44
N VAL A 19 -5.16 15.72 2.77
CA VAL A 19 -4.00 15.91 3.66
C VAL A 19 -3.04 14.74 3.52
N PHE A 20 -3.53 13.50 3.47
CA PHE A 20 -2.69 12.33 3.29
C PHE A 20 -1.85 12.38 2.01
N TYR A 21 -2.47 12.70 0.86
CA TYR A 21 -1.76 12.81 -0.41
C TYR A 21 -0.80 14.00 -0.46
N GLN A 22 -1.18 15.13 0.13
CA GLN A 22 -0.29 16.29 0.22
C GLN A 22 0.96 15.96 1.04
N THR A 23 0.79 15.36 2.22
CA THR A 23 1.91 14.93 3.06
C THR A 23 2.84 13.99 2.31
N LEU A 24 2.31 13.01 1.58
CA LEU A 24 3.13 12.10 0.77
C LEU A 24 3.88 12.82 -0.36
N SER A 25 3.26 13.83 -0.99
CA SER A 25 3.87 14.63 -2.05
C SER A 25 4.98 15.55 -1.56
N ASP A 26 4.94 15.95 -0.27
CA ASP A 26 5.92 16.87 0.31
C ASP A 26 7.23 16.15 0.71
N LEU A 27 7.22 14.82 0.80
CA LEU A 27 8.39 14.00 1.13
C LEU A 27 9.35 13.97 -0.08
N ARG A 28 10.62 14.29 0.16
CA ARG A 28 11.60 14.47 -0.93
C ARG A 28 12.67 13.41 -0.96
N THR A 29 12.94 12.77 0.18
CA THR A 29 14.02 11.78 0.30
C THR A 29 13.46 10.38 0.63
N PRO A 30 14.12 9.31 0.15
CA PRO A 30 13.78 7.95 0.54
C PRO A 30 13.80 7.73 2.06
N GLU A 31 14.69 8.42 2.77
CA GLU A 31 14.82 8.36 4.23
C GLU A 31 13.60 8.98 4.92
N GLU A 32 13.16 10.17 4.50
CA GLU A 32 11.94 10.81 5.02
C GLU A 32 10.71 9.93 4.78
N ILE A 33 10.58 9.38 3.57
CA ILE A 33 9.49 8.46 3.22
C ILE A 33 9.52 7.23 4.12
N LYS A 34 10.69 6.64 4.33
CA LYS A 34 10.84 5.48 5.21
C LYS A 34 10.39 5.80 6.63
N THR A 35 10.87 6.91 7.21
CA THR A 35 10.51 7.32 8.57
C THR A 35 9.01 7.54 8.73
N VAL A 36 8.40 8.30 7.82
CA VAL A 36 6.96 8.58 7.86
C VAL A 36 6.14 7.29 7.70
N LEU A 37 6.52 6.41 6.79
CA LEU A 37 5.80 5.15 6.58
C LEU A 37 5.95 4.19 7.76
N THR A 38 7.11 4.13 8.43
CA THR A 38 7.30 3.30 9.63
C THR A 38 6.58 3.85 10.86
N ASP A 39 6.34 5.16 10.92
CA ASP A 39 5.58 5.78 12.01
C ASP A 39 4.06 5.66 11.79
N LEU A 40 3.60 5.68 10.53
CA LEU A 40 2.18 5.59 10.17
C LEU A 40 1.65 4.15 10.09
N LEU A 41 2.50 3.20 9.73
CA LEU A 41 2.10 1.82 9.43
C LEU A 41 2.82 0.84 10.35
N THR A 42 2.12 -0.24 10.67
CA THR A 42 2.79 -1.40 11.27
C THR A 42 3.76 -2.05 10.28
N GLU A 43 4.78 -2.77 10.77
CA GLU A 43 5.74 -3.49 9.92
C GLU A 43 5.05 -4.45 8.94
N THR A 44 3.94 -5.06 9.36
CA THR A 44 3.15 -5.97 8.54
C THR A 44 2.38 -5.24 7.44
N GLU A 45 1.80 -4.07 7.73
CA GLU A 45 1.12 -3.23 6.74
C GLU A 45 2.10 -2.67 5.70
N LEU A 46 3.27 -2.20 6.16
CA LEU A 46 4.33 -1.72 5.28
C LEU A 46 4.81 -2.82 4.33
N THR A 47 5.07 -4.02 4.88
CA THR A 47 5.48 -5.19 4.08
C THR A 47 4.40 -5.58 3.08
N ALA A 48 3.12 -5.53 3.47
CA ALA A 48 2.01 -5.84 2.58
C ALA A 48 1.92 -4.84 1.40
N LEU A 49 2.09 -3.54 1.66
CA LEU A 49 2.11 -2.51 0.61
C LEU A 49 3.30 -2.68 -0.33
N ALA A 50 4.50 -2.92 0.20
CA ALA A 50 5.69 -3.18 -0.61
C ALA A 50 5.51 -4.42 -1.51
N LYS A 51 4.93 -5.49 -0.97
CA LYS A 51 4.60 -6.69 -1.76
C LYS A 51 3.56 -6.41 -2.84
N ARG A 52 2.52 -5.61 -2.58
CA ARG A 52 1.53 -5.21 -3.59
C ARG A 52 2.16 -4.43 -4.75
N LEU A 53 3.06 -3.49 -4.45
CA LEU A 53 3.84 -2.79 -5.48
C LEU A 53 4.67 -3.77 -6.30
N ALA A 54 5.36 -4.71 -5.66
CA ALA A 54 6.13 -5.74 -6.36
C ALA A 54 5.25 -6.63 -7.26
N ILE A 55 4.06 -7.03 -6.79
CA ILE A 55 3.07 -7.78 -7.59
C ILE A 55 2.74 -7.00 -8.86
N ALA A 56 2.37 -5.72 -8.75
CA ALA A 56 2.02 -4.89 -9.90
C ALA A 56 3.17 -4.83 -10.93
N THR A 57 4.41 -4.62 -10.47
CA THR A 57 5.58 -4.60 -11.38
C THR A 57 5.86 -5.97 -12.03
N PHE A 58 5.53 -7.07 -11.37
CA PHE A 58 5.74 -8.41 -11.91
C PHE A 58 4.66 -8.78 -12.93
N LEU A 59 3.41 -8.37 -12.66
CA LEU A 59 2.30 -8.50 -13.60
C LEU A 59 2.56 -7.69 -14.87
N GLU A 60 3.03 -6.45 -14.75
CA GLU A 60 3.41 -5.61 -15.89
C GLU A 60 4.54 -6.26 -16.73
N LYS A 61 5.47 -6.96 -16.07
CA LYS A 61 6.54 -7.75 -16.73
C LYS A 61 6.08 -9.10 -17.28
N GLY A 62 4.79 -9.44 -17.19
CA GLY A 62 4.24 -10.68 -17.73
C GLY A 62 4.63 -11.95 -16.95
N ARG A 63 4.99 -11.83 -15.67
CA ARG A 63 5.28 -12.99 -14.81
C ARG A 63 3.99 -13.78 -14.54
N SER A 64 4.10 -15.11 -14.45
CA SER A 64 2.96 -15.95 -14.09
C SER A 64 2.55 -15.78 -12.63
N TYR A 65 1.28 -16.01 -12.33
CA TYR A 65 0.73 -15.93 -10.97
C TYR A 65 1.45 -16.87 -10.00
N GLU A 66 1.84 -18.06 -10.45
CA GLU A 66 2.59 -19.03 -9.64
C GLU A 66 3.98 -18.49 -9.28
N ASN A 67 4.67 -17.88 -10.25
CA ASN A 67 5.99 -17.30 -9.99
C ASN A 67 5.91 -16.12 -9.00
N ILE A 68 4.89 -15.28 -9.13
CA ILE A 68 4.63 -14.15 -8.21
C ILE A 68 4.33 -14.68 -6.80
N ARG A 69 3.45 -15.68 -6.69
CA ARG A 69 3.08 -16.33 -5.43
C ARG A 69 4.30 -16.88 -4.72
N ASP A 70 5.14 -17.62 -5.43
CA ASP A 70 6.25 -18.35 -4.83
C ASP A 70 7.43 -17.43 -4.50
N THR A 71 7.62 -16.35 -5.27
CA THR A 71 8.66 -15.34 -5.06
C THR A 71 8.30 -14.36 -3.94
N LEU A 72 7.07 -13.82 -3.94
CA LEU A 72 6.65 -12.80 -2.96
C LEU A 72 6.00 -13.40 -1.70
N LYS A 73 5.80 -14.73 -1.67
CA LYS A 73 5.14 -15.46 -0.57
C LYS A 73 3.81 -14.80 -0.22
N VAL A 74 2.99 -14.59 -1.23
CA VAL A 74 1.65 -13.98 -1.13
C VAL A 74 0.60 -14.99 -1.57
N SER A 75 -0.64 -14.85 -1.11
CA SER A 75 -1.72 -15.71 -1.59
C SER A 75 -2.17 -15.33 -3.00
N SER A 76 -2.76 -16.28 -3.73
CA SER A 76 -3.35 -15.98 -5.06
C SER A 76 -4.45 -14.90 -4.97
N ALA A 77 -5.21 -14.86 -3.88
CA ALA A 77 -6.20 -13.81 -3.64
C ALA A 77 -5.58 -12.41 -3.51
N THR A 78 -4.35 -12.33 -2.99
CA THR A 78 -3.60 -11.06 -2.88
C THR A 78 -3.05 -10.58 -4.22
N ILE A 79 -2.86 -11.48 -5.18
CA ILE A 79 -2.39 -11.14 -6.54
C ILE A 79 -3.55 -10.65 -7.41
N ALA A 80 -4.76 -11.17 -7.17
CA ALA A 80 -5.96 -10.86 -7.95
C ALA A 80 -6.74 -9.62 -7.47
N SER A 81 -6.38 -9.06 -6.31
CA SER A 81 -7.01 -7.87 -5.71
C SER A 81 -6.25 -6.60 -6.05
#